data_AF-A0AAV8E7C2-F1
#
_entry.id   AF-A0AAV8E7C2-F1
#
_cell.length_a   1.000
_cell.length_b   1.000
_cell.length_c   1.000
_cell.angle_alpha   90.00
_cell.angle_beta   90.00
_cell.angle_gamma   90.00
#
_symmetry.space_group_name_H-M   'P 1'
#
loop_
_entity.id
_entity.type
_entity.pdbx_description
1 polymer ?
#
loop_
_entity_poly.entity_id
_entity_poly.type
_entity_poly.pdbx_seq_one_letter_code
_entity_poly.pdbx_strand_id
1 'polypeptide(L)'
;MENGSDLLEWLGPDASIRVFSYLEHPADLVRATAVSRSWRQFVIANGLSKSLCTKLCPEVSYFSGIKEITPPGMVQLDESNSTTEWRNHERDHKIYTYINSFLVSTEGATSCISHCIGASSTDHFPQESIENTLEPREEVDWNQSHWSSVGEVDPAVPESLMYLLNYDLAFVDEIMIRPSQEFFLNDDYIYSSKFVRFKLGHSKLPITTAIFNLQQSHQIADENYVWTYISPQYPMEQENVLQSFKLPRPVLCIGAVVKVELLGRVVKHDFDDLFYICICHVQVRGRTLLPLLAADFSETVHGHGGGVLLKYNPMVWGRTRIGG
;
A
#
# COMPACT_ATOMS: atom_id res chain seq x y z
N MET A 1 -9.74 44.59 -30.82
CA MET A 1 -9.89 43.98 -29.49
C MET A 1 -8.53 43.51 -29.08
N GLU A 2 -8.04 43.98 -27.95
CA GLU A 2 -6.67 43.77 -27.47
C GLU A 2 -6.36 42.28 -27.33
N ASN A 3 -5.24 41.85 -27.91
CA ASN A 3 -4.62 40.55 -27.62
C ASN A 3 -4.19 40.58 -26.14
N GLY A 4 -5.08 40.19 -25.23
CA GLY A 4 -4.72 39.96 -23.84
C GLY A 4 -3.67 38.85 -23.80
N SER A 5 -2.44 39.21 -23.45
CA SER A 5 -1.33 38.27 -23.25
C SER A 5 -1.72 37.24 -22.20
N ASP A 6 -1.45 35.96 -22.44
CA ASP A 6 -1.72 34.92 -21.44
C ASP A 6 -0.85 35.16 -20.19
N LEU A 7 -1.37 34.87 -18.99
CA LEU A 7 -0.64 35.06 -17.74
C LEU A 7 0.73 34.35 -17.77
N LEU A 8 0.77 33.17 -18.40
CA LEU A 8 2.00 32.39 -18.54
C LEU A 8 3.03 33.06 -19.45
N GLU A 9 2.59 33.75 -20.50
CA GLU A 9 3.46 34.54 -21.37
C GLU A 9 4.01 35.75 -20.62
N TRP A 10 3.18 36.39 -19.79
CA TRP A 10 3.59 37.56 -18.99
C TRP A 10 4.58 37.20 -17.88
N LEU A 11 4.36 36.10 -17.17
CA LEU A 11 5.24 35.63 -16.10
C LEU A 11 6.55 35.00 -16.64
N GLY A 12 6.49 34.39 -17.82
CA GLY A 12 7.56 33.54 -18.32
C GLY A 12 7.60 32.16 -17.64
N PRO A 13 8.34 31.19 -18.21
CA PRO A 13 8.30 29.79 -17.79
C PRO A 13 8.78 29.57 -16.36
N ASP A 14 9.90 30.15 -15.95
CA ASP A 14 10.49 29.91 -14.62
C ASP A 14 9.62 30.45 -13.48
N ALA A 15 9.10 31.67 -13.63
CA ALA A 15 8.19 32.25 -12.64
C ALA A 15 6.88 31.47 -12.60
N SER A 16 6.37 31.01 -13.75
CA SER A 16 5.18 30.17 -13.83
C SER A 16 5.38 28.82 -13.13
N ILE A 17 6.51 28.13 -13.33
CA ILE A 17 6.82 26.88 -12.61
C ILE A 17 6.80 27.14 -11.10
N ARG A 18 7.42 28.25 -10.66
CA ARG A 18 7.46 28.61 -9.25
C ARG A 18 6.07 28.90 -8.69
N VAL A 19 5.23 29.64 -9.41
CA VAL A 19 3.83 29.90 -9.03
C VAL A 19 3.05 28.58 -8.89
N PHE A 20 3.13 27.70 -9.88
CA PHE A 20 2.43 26.42 -9.84
C PHE A 20 3.00 25.46 -8.80
N SER A 21 4.26 25.62 -8.38
CA SER A 21 4.86 24.80 -7.33
C SER A 21 4.23 25.01 -5.95
N TYR A 22 3.52 26.12 -5.76
CA TYR A 22 2.71 26.40 -4.55
C TYR A 22 1.35 25.68 -4.56
N LEU A 23 0.98 25.00 -5.64
CA LEU A 23 -0.23 24.17 -5.69
C LEU A 23 0.06 22.81 -5.04
N GLU A 24 0.01 22.76 -3.72
CA GLU A 24 0.34 21.58 -2.91
C GLU A 24 -0.79 20.54 -2.87
N HIS A 25 -2.04 20.94 -3.12
CA HIS A 25 -3.16 20.02 -3.14
C HIS A 25 -3.42 19.51 -4.57
N PRO A 26 -3.53 18.19 -4.82
CA PRO A 26 -3.67 17.69 -6.19
C PRO A 26 -4.89 18.21 -6.95
N ALA A 27 -6.00 18.46 -6.25
CA ALA A 27 -7.19 19.04 -6.87
C ALA A 27 -6.94 20.47 -7.40
N ASP A 28 -6.04 21.25 -6.80
CA ASP A 28 -5.70 22.59 -7.30
C ASP A 28 -4.97 22.53 -8.63
N LEU A 29 -4.05 21.58 -8.77
CA LEU A 29 -3.34 21.38 -10.03
C LEU A 29 -4.32 20.94 -11.14
N VAL A 30 -5.28 20.07 -10.84
CA VAL A 30 -6.33 19.68 -11.79
C VAL A 30 -7.21 20.88 -12.15
N ARG A 31 -7.63 21.70 -11.17
CA ARG A 31 -8.37 22.94 -11.43
C ARG A 31 -7.57 23.89 -12.33
N ALA A 32 -6.26 24.02 -12.11
CA ALA A 32 -5.39 24.84 -12.95
C ALA A 32 -5.39 24.35 -14.42
N THR A 33 -5.39 23.04 -14.66
CA THR A 33 -5.51 22.50 -16.04
C THR A 33 -6.86 22.79 -16.70
N ALA A 34 -7.90 23.10 -15.92
CA ALA A 34 -9.22 23.43 -16.45
C ALA A 34 -9.38 24.91 -16.82
N VAL A 35 -8.46 25.78 -16.37
CA VAL A 35 -8.52 27.24 -16.63
C VAL A 35 -8.40 27.56 -18.11
N SER A 36 -7.40 27.01 -18.80
CA SER A 36 -7.19 27.23 -20.23
C SER A 36 -6.36 26.12 -20.87
N ARG A 37 -6.36 26.05 -22.20
CA ARG A 37 -5.50 25.12 -22.96
C ARG A 37 -4.02 25.36 -22.69
N SER A 38 -3.62 26.63 -22.56
CA SER A 38 -2.23 27.02 -22.29
C SER A 38 -1.77 26.52 -20.91
N TRP A 39 -2.60 26.70 -19.88
CA TRP A 39 -2.30 26.20 -18.53
C TRP A 39 -2.21 24.67 -18.48
N ARG A 40 -3.14 23.99 -19.16
CA ARG A 40 -3.09 22.54 -19.29
C ARG A 40 -1.79 22.09 -19.96
N GLN A 41 -1.41 22.72 -21.07
CA GLN A 41 -0.19 22.36 -21.78
C GLN A 41 1.05 22.61 -20.93
N PHE A 42 1.08 23.73 -20.20
CA PHE A 42 2.16 24.07 -19.29
C PHE A 42 2.32 23.05 -18.15
N VAL A 43 1.22 22.63 -17.51
CA VAL A 43 1.24 21.61 -16.46
C VAL A 43 1.77 20.27 -16.97
N ILE A 44 1.35 19.87 -18.18
CA ILE A 44 1.75 18.60 -18.82
C ILE A 44 3.22 18.65 -19.22
N ALA A 45 3.64 19.68 -19.96
CA ALA A 45 5.01 19.84 -20.47
C ALA A 45 6.03 19.86 -19.32
N ASN A 46 5.71 20.52 -18.21
CA ASN A 46 6.60 20.64 -17.05
C ASN A 46 6.46 19.49 -16.04
N GLY A 47 5.65 18.46 -16.33
CA GLY A 47 5.52 17.28 -15.48
C GLY A 47 5.05 17.59 -14.05
N LEU A 48 4.26 18.64 -13.85
CA LEU A 48 3.94 19.13 -12.50
C LEU A 48 3.12 18.10 -11.69
N SER A 49 2.25 17.33 -12.34
CA SER A 49 1.50 16.26 -11.66
C SER A 49 2.40 15.16 -11.12
N LYS A 50 3.47 14.82 -11.86
CA LYS A 50 4.49 13.86 -11.45
C LYS A 50 5.29 14.40 -10.27
N SER A 51 5.77 15.64 -10.38
CA SER A 51 6.50 16.33 -9.30
C SER A 51 5.70 16.37 -8.00
N LEU A 52 4.41 16.73 -8.08
CA LEU A 52 3.53 16.75 -6.91
C LEU A 52 3.30 15.33 -6.35
N CYS A 53 3.07 14.35 -7.22
CA CYS A 53 2.86 12.95 -6.81
C CYS A 53 4.09 12.38 -6.10
N THR A 54 5.30 12.65 -6.59
CA THR A 54 6.55 12.21 -5.94
C THR A 54 6.71 12.81 -4.55
N LYS A 55 6.26 14.06 -4.34
CA LYS A 55 6.30 14.70 -3.01
C LYS A 55 5.30 14.07 -2.04
N LEU A 56 4.06 13.85 -2.49
CA LEU A 56 2.97 13.37 -1.62
C LEU A 56 2.95 11.85 -1.44
N CYS A 57 3.44 11.10 -2.43
CA CYS A 57 3.52 9.64 -2.44
C CYS A 57 4.92 9.21 -2.89
N PRO A 58 5.93 9.29 -2.00
CA PRO A 58 7.30 8.89 -2.31
C PRO A 58 7.46 7.47 -2.84
N GLU A 59 6.52 6.57 -2.54
CA GLU A 59 6.55 5.18 -3.02
C GLU A 59 6.59 5.10 -4.55
N VAL A 60 6.05 6.10 -5.28
CA VAL A 60 6.10 6.10 -6.75
C VAL A 60 7.53 6.16 -7.31
N SER A 61 8.50 6.59 -6.51
CA SER A 61 9.92 6.62 -6.90
C SER A 61 10.56 5.22 -6.96
N TYR A 62 9.89 4.18 -6.46
CA TYR A 62 10.35 2.79 -6.61
C TYR A 62 10.15 2.24 -8.03
N PHE A 63 9.32 2.89 -8.86
CA PHE A 63 9.16 2.47 -10.24
C PHE A 63 10.35 2.91 -11.10
N SER A 64 11.02 1.98 -11.78
CA SER A 64 12.12 2.26 -12.70
C SER A 64 11.65 2.86 -14.03
N GLY A 65 10.38 2.65 -14.38
CA GLY A 65 9.79 3.12 -15.62
C GLY A 65 8.32 2.79 -15.75
N ILE A 66 7.74 3.20 -16.88
CA ILE A 66 6.33 2.97 -17.23
C ILE A 66 6.28 2.10 -18.48
N LYS A 67 5.50 1.02 -18.40
CA LYS A 67 5.26 0.09 -19.50
C LYS A 67 3.82 0.23 -19.97
N GLU A 68 3.63 0.91 -21.10
CA GLU A 68 2.31 1.05 -21.72
C GLU A 68 1.90 -0.28 -22.38
N ILE A 69 0.67 -0.72 -22.11
CA ILE A 69 0.10 -1.91 -22.73
C ILE A 69 -0.42 -1.51 -24.11
N THR A 70 0.27 -1.98 -25.15
CA THR A 70 -0.14 -1.76 -26.54
C THR A 70 -1.19 -2.81 -26.96
N PRO A 71 -2.28 -2.42 -27.62
CA PRO A 71 -3.24 -3.37 -28.19
C PRO A 71 -2.58 -4.28 -29.24
N PRO A 72 -3.02 -5.54 -29.36
CA PRO A 72 -2.58 -6.41 -30.46
C PRO A 72 -2.93 -5.77 -31.82
N GLY A 73 -1.93 -5.59 -32.68
CA GLY A 73 -2.13 -5.07 -34.05
C GLY A 73 -1.88 -3.58 -34.27
N MET A 74 -1.50 -2.81 -33.24
CA MET A 74 -0.99 -1.43 -33.46
C MET A 74 0.47 -1.47 -33.94
N VAL A 75 0.69 -1.03 -35.17
CA VAL A 75 2.03 -0.76 -35.73
C VAL A 75 2.53 0.54 -35.12
N GLN A 76 3.71 0.52 -34.49
CA GLN A 76 4.41 1.76 -34.13
C GLN A 76 4.88 2.41 -35.43
N LEU A 77 4.26 3.53 -35.79
CA LEU A 77 4.76 4.40 -36.85
C LEU A 77 6.02 5.10 -36.35
N ASP A 78 6.97 5.37 -37.24
CA ASP A 78 8.13 6.23 -36.95
C ASP A 78 7.64 7.66 -36.67
N GLU A 79 7.31 7.93 -35.41
CA GLU A 79 6.92 9.24 -34.90
C GLU A 79 8.16 10.11 -34.66
N SER A 80 8.03 11.43 -34.89
CA SER A 80 9.12 12.36 -34.58
C SER A 80 9.43 12.38 -33.07
N ASN A 81 10.66 12.72 -32.70
CA ASN A 81 11.04 12.81 -31.28
C ASN A 81 10.12 13.76 -30.49
N SER A 82 9.75 14.92 -31.06
CA SER A 82 8.88 15.90 -30.39
C SER A 82 7.45 15.39 -30.13
N THR A 83 6.90 14.59 -31.06
CA THR A 83 5.58 13.98 -30.90
C THR A 83 5.60 12.86 -29.85
N THR A 84 6.69 12.09 -29.81
CA THR A 84 6.92 11.03 -28.82
C THR A 84 7.11 11.61 -27.41
N GLU A 85 7.88 12.70 -27.28
CA GLU A 85 8.07 13.41 -26.01
C GLU A 85 6.75 13.96 -25.46
N TRP A 86 5.98 14.67 -26.28
CA TRP A 86 4.67 15.19 -25.87
C TRP A 86 3.72 14.06 -25.42
N ARG A 87 3.67 12.96 -26.17
CA ARG A 87 2.86 11.79 -25.82
C ARG A 87 3.27 11.18 -24.48
N ASN A 88 4.58 11.12 -24.21
CA ASN A 88 5.10 10.67 -22.91
C ASN A 88 4.67 11.61 -21.78
N HIS A 89 4.74 12.94 -21.97
CA HIS A 89 4.26 13.91 -20.99
C HIS A 89 2.76 13.78 -20.73
N GLU A 90 1.94 13.59 -21.77
CA GLU A 90 0.50 13.37 -21.60
C GLU A 90 0.19 12.06 -20.86
N ARG A 91 0.90 10.99 -21.18
CA ARG A 91 0.77 9.69 -20.49
C ARG A 91 1.13 9.85 -19.01
N ASP A 92 2.29 10.42 -18.71
CA ASP A 92 2.74 10.64 -17.34
C ASP A 92 1.72 11.52 -16.59
N HIS A 93 1.26 12.63 -17.18
CA HIS A 93 0.25 13.49 -16.57
C HIS A 93 -1.03 12.72 -16.21
N LYS A 94 -1.54 11.85 -17.11
CA LYS A 94 -2.72 11.01 -16.83
C LYS A 94 -2.47 10.06 -15.65
N ILE A 95 -1.36 9.33 -15.67
CA ILE A 95 -0.99 8.37 -14.64
C ILE A 95 -0.86 9.04 -13.28
N TYR A 96 -0.06 10.09 -13.18
CA TYR A 96 0.20 10.74 -11.89
C TYR A 96 -1.00 11.53 -11.38
N THR A 97 -1.83 12.09 -12.26
CA THR A 97 -3.11 12.70 -11.84
C THR A 97 -4.08 11.64 -11.30
N TYR A 98 -4.10 10.44 -11.89
CA TYR A 98 -4.89 9.32 -11.38
C TYR A 98 -4.40 8.85 -10.01
N ILE A 99 -3.09 8.60 -9.86
CA ILE A 99 -2.50 8.23 -8.56
C ILE A 99 -2.82 9.30 -7.50
N ASN A 100 -2.61 10.58 -7.83
CA ASN A 100 -2.92 11.69 -6.94
C ASN A 100 -4.39 11.74 -6.51
N SER A 101 -5.34 11.26 -7.33
CA SER A 101 -6.76 11.25 -6.94
C SER A 101 -7.03 10.34 -5.73
N PHE A 102 -6.24 9.28 -5.55
CA PHE A 102 -6.33 8.41 -4.37
C PHE A 102 -5.82 9.09 -3.09
N LEU A 103 -4.99 10.12 -3.22
CA LEU A 103 -4.50 10.88 -2.06
C LEU A 103 -5.55 11.89 -1.56
N VAL A 104 -6.54 12.24 -2.38
CA VAL A 104 -7.55 13.26 -2.08
C VAL A 104 -8.82 12.68 -1.46
N SER A 105 -9.21 11.45 -1.84
CA SER A 105 -10.39 10.76 -1.32
C SER A 105 -10.01 9.39 -0.79
N THR A 106 -10.64 8.93 0.28
CA THR A 106 -10.55 7.56 0.82
C THR A 106 -11.83 6.75 0.58
N GLU A 107 -12.76 7.30 -0.20
CA GLU A 107 -14.02 6.64 -0.55
C GLU A 107 -13.77 5.37 -1.38
N GLY A 108 -14.60 4.35 -1.15
CA GLY A 108 -14.51 3.07 -1.86
C GLY A 108 -13.44 2.11 -1.33
N ALA A 109 -12.82 2.37 -0.17
CA ALA A 109 -11.91 1.42 0.46
C ALA A 109 -12.64 0.14 0.91
N THR A 110 -12.06 -1.01 0.60
CA THR A 110 -12.60 -2.33 0.94
C THR A 110 -11.54 -3.19 1.62
N SER A 111 -11.95 -4.28 2.28
CA SER A 111 -11.02 -5.30 2.74
C SER A 111 -10.19 -5.81 1.56
N CYS A 112 -8.86 -5.80 1.68
CA CYS A 112 -7.98 -6.15 0.57
C CYS A 112 -7.00 -7.28 0.88
N ILE A 113 -7.04 -7.91 2.06
CA ILE A 113 -6.27 -9.14 2.33
C ILE A 113 -6.81 -10.28 1.46
N SER A 114 -5.92 -11.01 0.80
CA SER A 114 -6.21 -12.21 0.02
C SER A 114 -5.87 -13.48 0.80
N HIS A 115 -4.65 -13.55 1.35
CA HIS A 115 -4.10 -14.73 2.01
C HIS A 115 -3.15 -14.33 3.14
N CYS A 116 -3.01 -15.19 4.14
CA CYS A 116 -1.89 -15.08 5.05
C CYS A 116 -0.62 -15.60 4.39
N ILE A 117 0.50 -14.94 4.71
CA ILE A 117 1.83 -15.36 4.30
C ILE A 117 2.45 -16.19 5.43
N GLY A 118 2.29 -15.74 6.69
CA GLY A 118 2.76 -16.45 7.87
C GLY A 118 2.84 -15.54 9.09
N ALA A 119 3.18 -16.13 10.24
CA ALA A 119 3.53 -15.43 11.48
C ALA A 119 5.00 -15.68 11.85
N SER A 120 5.59 -14.83 12.69
CA SER A 120 6.96 -15.06 13.19
C SER A 120 7.06 -16.26 14.13
N SER A 121 5.99 -16.55 14.86
CA SER A 121 5.83 -17.74 15.68
C SER A 121 4.35 -18.16 15.71
N THR A 122 4.06 -19.38 16.15
CA THR A 122 2.70 -19.86 16.43
C THR A 122 2.77 -20.92 17.51
N ASP A 123 1.97 -20.81 18.58
CA ASP A 123 2.01 -21.76 19.70
C ASP A 123 1.37 -23.11 19.31
N HIS A 124 0.04 -23.22 19.37
CA HIS A 124 -0.67 -24.46 19.04
C HIS A 124 -1.01 -24.54 17.55
N PHE A 125 0.00 -24.77 16.71
CA PHE A 125 -0.22 -24.95 15.28
C PHE A 125 -0.89 -26.32 14.97
N PRO A 126 -1.91 -26.38 14.09
CA PRO A 126 -2.50 -25.30 13.30
C PRO A 126 -3.71 -24.58 13.95
N GLN A 127 -4.12 -24.97 15.15
CA GLN A 127 -5.35 -24.50 15.81
C GLN A 127 -5.35 -22.99 16.04
N GLU A 128 -4.20 -22.43 16.42
CA GLU A 128 -4.02 -20.99 16.72
C GLU A 128 -3.22 -20.30 15.59
N SER A 129 -3.42 -20.73 14.35
CA SER A 129 -2.69 -20.21 13.19
C SER A 129 -3.15 -18.81 12.78
N ILE A 130 -2.27 -18.11 12.04
CA ILE A 130 -2.57 -16.79 11.45
C ILE A 130 -3.85 -16.78 10.60
N GLU A 131 -4.26 -17.91 10.02
CA GLU A 131 -5.46 -17.98 9.17
C GLU A 131 -6.73 -17.62 9.91
N ASN A 132 -6.78 -17.87 11.22
CA ASN A 132 -7.89 -17.46 12.07
C ASN A 132 -8.07 -15.93 12.09
N THR A 133 -7.00 -15.15 11.87
CA THR A 133 -7.08 -13.69 11.83
C THR A 133 -7.87 -13.14 10.65
N LEU A 134 -8.17 -13.97 9.64
CA LEU A 134 -9.03 -13.59 8.51
C LEU A 134 -10.52 -13.71 8.84
N GLU A 135 -10.87 -14.47 9.89
CA GLU A 135 -12.25 -14.63 10.34
C GLU A 135 -12.64 -13.45 11.26
N PRO A 136 -13.69 -12.70 10.94
CA PRO A 136 -14.14 -11.59 11.79
C PRO A 136 -14.86 -12.04 13.08
N ARG A 137 -15.32 -13.28 13.15
CA ARG A 137 -15.98 -13.85 14.34
C ARG A 137 -14.94 -14.36 15.33
N GLU A 138 -15.12 -14.02 16.61
CA GLU A 138 -14.25 -14.52 17.69
C GLU A 138 -14.41 -16.02 17.94
N GLU A 139 -15.57 -16.59 17.57
CA GLU A 139 -15.84 -18.01 17.69
C GLU A 139 -16.41 -18.58 16.39
N VAL A 140 -15.85 -19.72 15.96
CA VAL A 140 -16.33 -20.52 14.84
C VAL A 140 -16.43 -21.97 15.28
N ASP A 141 -17.58 -22.59 15.02
CA ASP A 141 -17.87 -23.98 15.41
C ASP A 141 -17.55 -24.26 16.89
N TRP A 142 -17.84 -23.30 17.76
CA TRP A 142 -17.61 -23.33 19.22
C TRP A 142 -16.14 -23.26 19.66
N ASN A 143 -15.22 -22.94 18.75
CA ASN A 143 -13.81 -22.73 19.04
C ASN A 143 -13.44 -21.26 18.86
N GLN A 144 -12.55 -20.76 19.71
CA GLN A 144 -12.01 -19.42 19.55
C GLN A 144 -11.19 -19.33 18.25
N SER A 145 -11.47 -18.31 17.44
CA SER A 145 -10.74 -18.01 16.22
C SER A 145 -9.74 -16.89 16.52
N HIS A 146 -8.50 -17.27 16.80
CA HIS A 146 -7.39 -16.34 16.99
C HIS A 146 -6.06 -16.96 16.55
N TRP A 147 -5.07 -16.10 16.34
CA TRP A 147 -3.67 -16.48 16.30
C TRP A 147 -3.01 -16.23 17.65
N SER A 148 -2.06 -17.07 18.06
CA SER A 148 -1.24 -16.92 19.27
C SER A 148 0.27 -17.05 18.96
N SER A 149 1.10 -16.32 19.70
CA SER A 149 2.57 -16.47 19.68
C SER A 149 3.07 -17.60 20.59
N VAL A 150 4.28 -18.15 20.38
CA VAL A 150 4.92 -19.23 21.20
C VAL A 150 5.25 -18.85 22.66
N GLY A 151 4.81 -17.69 23.16
CA GLY A 151 5.20 -17.18 24.48
C GLY A 151 6.67 -16.75 24.52
N GLU A 152 7.00 -15.74 25.33
CA GLU A 152 8.37 -15.26 25.47
C GLU A 152 8.63 -14.66 26.84
N VAL A 153 9.84 -14.83 27.37
CA VAL A 153 10.25 -14.31 28.68
C VAL A 153 10.49 -12.79 28.60
N ASP A 154 11.15 -12.33 27.54
CA ASP A 154 11.42 -10.91 27.33
C ASP A 154 10.25 -10.22 26.61
N PRO A 155 9.50 -9.32 27.28
CA PRO A 155 8.38 -8.61 26.66
C PRO A 155 8.81 -7.66 25.54
N ALA A 156 10.10 -7.35 25.37
CA ALA A 156 10.58 -6.51 24.28
C ALA A 156 10.70 -7.25 22.94
N VAL A 157 10.69 -8.59 22.93
CA VAL A 157 10.79 -9.38 21.71
C VAL A 157 9.48 -9.24 20.90
N PRO A 158 9.56 -8.76 19.65
CA PRO A 158 8.37 -8.48 18.85
C PRO A 158 7.81 -9.75 18.20
N GLU A 159 6.55 -9.68 17.80
CA GLU A 159 5.91 -10.64 16.91
C GLU A 159 5.49 -9.96 15.61
N SER A 160 5.15 -10.76 14.60
CA SER A 160 4.69 -10.26 13.33
C SER A 160 3.75 -11.22 12.60
N LEU A 161 2.80 -10.60 11.91
CA LEU A 161 1.84 -11.26 11.03
C LEU A 161 2.02 -10.68 9.63
N MET A 162 2.14 -11.55 8.63
CA MET A 162 2.32 -11.15 7.25
C MET A 162 1.15 -11.59 6.38
N TYR A 163 0.70 -10.68 5.53
CA TYR A 163 -0.46 -10.83 4.68
C TYR A 163 -0.13 -10.45 3.25
N LEU A 164 -0.82 -11.12 2.33
CA LEU A 164 -0.86 -10.78 0.92
C LEU A 164 -2.16 -10.04 0.62
N LEU A 165 -2.09 -8.99 -0.21
CA LEU A 165 -3.26 -8.27 -0.70
C LEU A 165 -3.81 -8.90 -1.99
N ASN A 166 -5.06 -8.59 -2.32
CA ASN A 166 -5.76 -9.02 -3.55
C ASN A 166 -5.13 -8.44 -4.83
N TYR A 167 -4.34 -7.38 -4.71
CA TYR A 167 -3.80 -6.63 -5.83
C TYR A 167 -2.33 -6.32 -5.60
N ASP A 168 -1.51 -6.54 -6.63
CA ASP A 168 -0.09 -6.20 -6.69
C ASP A 168 0.18 -4.71 -6.50
N LEU A 169 -0.81 -3.86 -6.78
CA LEU A 169 -0.74 -2.43 -6.57
C LEU A 169 -2.04 -1.90 -5.95
N ALA A 170 -1.97 -1.40 -4.72
CA ALA A 170 -3.11 -0.85 -4.01
C ALA A 170 -2.72 0.31 -3.09
N PHE A 171 -3.61 1.28 -2.91
CA PHE A 171 -3.51 2.23 -1.81
C PHE A 171 -4.08 1.61 -0.53
N VAL A 172 -3.35 1.66 0.56
CA VAL A 172 -3.81 1.25 1.89
C VAL A 172 -4.07 2.52 2.70
N ASP A 173 -5.27 2.60 3.26
CA ASP A 173 -5.74 3.77 4.01
C ASP A 173 -5.68 3.52 5.53
N GLU A 174 -6.10 2.33 5.94
CA GLU A 174 -6.17 1.94 7.35
C GLU A 174 -5.95 0.43 7.52
N ILE A 175 -5.37 0.06 8.65
CA ILE A 175 -5.27 -1.33 9.12
C ILE A 175 -6.03 -1.41 10.43
N MET A 176 -6.82 -2.45 10.61
CA MET A 176 -7.59 -2.68 11.82
C MET A 176 -7.22 -4.01 12.43
N ILE A 177 -7.08 -4.04 13.75
CA ILE A 177 -6.66 -5.23 14.50
C ILE A 177 -7.53 -5.36 15.74
N ARG A 178 -7.97 -6.59 16.03
CA ARG A 178 -8.62 -6.95 17.29
C ARG A 178 -7.72 -7.91 18.07
N PRO A 179 -7.22 -7.54 19.25
CA PRO A 179 -6.52 -8.48 20.12
C PRO A 179 -7.51 -9.47 20.76
N SER A 180 -7.01 -10.64 21.17
CA SER A 180 -7.82 -11.64 21.85
C SER A 180 -7.96 -11.37 23.34
N GLN A 181 -9.11 -11.75 23.89
CA GLN A 181 -9.36 -11.85 25.31
C GLN A 181 -9.53 -13.32 25.69
N GLU A 182 -8.89 -13.72 26.77
CA GLU A 182 -9.14 -15.02 27.40
C GLU A 182 -9.70 -14.83 28.80
N PHE A 183 -10.64 -15.70 29.14
CA PHE A 183 -11.33 -15.71 30.41
C PHE A 183 -10.67 -16.73 31.34
N PHE A 184 -10.13 -16.26 32.46
CA PHE A 184 -9.70 -17.13 33.55
C PHE A 184 -10.59 -16.95 34.77
N LEU A 185 -10.53 -17.90 35.71
CA LEU A 185 -11.42 -17.97 36.88
C LEU A 185 -11.45 -16.69 37.73
N ASN A 186 -10.40 -15.85 37.67
CA ASN A 186 -10.24 -14.69 38.54
C ASN A 186 -10.04 -13.33 37.82
N ASP A 187 -9.64 -13.30 36.55
CA ASP A 187 -9.39 -12.07 35.79
C ASP A 187 -9.54 -12.29 34.27
N ASP A 188 -9.86 -11.20 33.56
CA ASP A 188 -9.92 -11.14 32.09
C ASP A 188 -8.59 -10.60 31.57
N TYR A 189 -7.89 -11.40 30.77
CA TYR A 189 -6.61 -11.01 30.20
C TYR A 189 -6.74 -10.69 28.72
N ILE A 190 -6.19 -9.55 28.31
CA ILE A 190 -6.11 -9.15 26.91
C ILE A 190 -4.67 -9.31 26.45
N TYR A 191 -4.43 -10.34 25.64
CA TYR A 191 -3.11 -10.68 25.13
C TYR A 191 -2.77 -9.81 23.92
N SER A 192 -2.54 -8.52 24.14
CA SER A 192 -2.20 -7.59 23.06
C SER A 192 -0.77 -7.07 23.15
N SER A 193 -0.38 -6.28 22.15
CA SER A 193 0.88 -5.54 22.18
C SER A 193 0.69 -4.12 22.68
N LYS A 194 1.77 -3.47 23.15
CA LYS A 194 1.77 -2.05 23.53
C LYS A 194 1.64 -1.16 22.31
N PHE A 195 2.34 -1.54 21.25
CA PHE A 195 2.33 -0.81 19.99
C PHE A 195 2.19 -1.75 18.80
N VAL A 196 1.74 -1.20 17.69
CA VAL A 196 1.76 -1.83 16.38
C VAL A 196 2.49 -0.96 15.36
N ARG A 197 3.16 -1.59 14.41
CA ARG A 197 3.82 -0.92 13.28
C ARG A 197 3.53 -1.69 12.00
N PHE A 198 3.33 -0.98 10.91
CA PHE A 198 3.02 -1.56 9.61
C PHE A 198 4.17 -1.36 8.64
N LYS A 199 4.49 -2.40 7.88
CA LYS A 199 5.40 -2.31 6.73
C LYS A 199 4.67 -2.76 5.47
N LEU A 200 4.85 -2.03 4.38
CA LEU A 200 4.26 -2.31 3.09
C LEU A 200 5.36 -2.45 2.04
N GLY A 201 5.24 -3.44 1.15
CA GLY A 201 6.31 -3.73 0.19
C GLY A 201 6.06 -4.96 -0.66
N HIS A 202 7.16 -5.56 -1.13
CA HIS A 202 7.16 -6.72 -2.01
C HIS A 202 8.20 -7.76 -1.63
N SER A 203 7.96 -9.00 -2.04
CA SER A 203 8.94 -10.08 -1.97
C SER A 203 10.03 -9.91 -3.05
N LYS A 204 11.27 -10.21 -2.68
CA LYS A 204 12.42 -10.32 -3.62
C LYS A 204 12.33 -11.58 -4.47
N LEU A 205 11.68 -12.61 -3.94
CA LEU A 205 11.43 -13.87 -4.63
C LEU A 205 10.03 -13.86 -5.26
N PRO A 206 9.79 -14.67 -6.31
CA PRO A 206 8.43 -14.94 -6.76
C PRO A 206 7.55 -15.36 -5.58
N ILE A 207 6.34 -14.82 -5.50
CA ILE A 207 5.52 -14.93 -4.29
C ILE A 207 5.15 -16.37 -3.94
N THR A 208 4.97 -17.21 -4.96
CA THR A 208 4.75 -18.65 -4.81
C THR A 208 5.95 -19.33 -4.14
N THR A 209 7.17 -18.94 -4.51
CA THR A 209 8.40 -19.41 -3.87
C THR A 209 8.53 -18.86 -2.45
N ALA A 210 8.17 -17.61 -2.20
CA ALA A 210 8.20 -17.04 -0.86
C ALA A 210 7.24 -17.78 0.09
N ILE A 211 6.01 -18.03 -0.34
CA ILE A 211 5.01 -18.81 0.42
C ILE A 211 5.50 -20.24 0.64
N PHE A 212 6.02 -20.90 -0.40
CA PHE A 212 6.56 -22.26 -0.29
C PHE A 212 7.73 -22.37 0.68
N ASN A 213 8.63 -21.39 0.68
CA ASN A 213 9.76 -21.37 1.61
C ASN A 213 9.30 -21.17 3.06
N LEU A 214 8.30 -20.30 3.29
CA LEU A 214 7.71 -20.08 4.61
C LEU A 214 7.03 -21.34 5.15
N GLN A 215 6.33 -22.10 4.30
CA GLN A 215 5.73 -23.37 4.68
C GLN A 215 6.77 -24.41 5.13
N GLN A 216 8.00 -24.34 4.63
CA GLN A 216 9.07 -25.25 5.03
C GLN A 216 9.82 -24.78 6.29
N SER A 217 10.14 -23.48 6.38
CA SER A 217 10.94 -22.95 7.50
C SER A 217 10.10 -22.55 8.71
N HIS A 218 8.79 -22.35 8.55
CA HIS A 218 7.89 -21.74 9.54
C HIS A 218 8.42 -20.41 10.10
N GLN A 219 9.31 -19.73 9.37
CA GLN A 219 9.97 -18.50 9.81
C GLN A 219 9.95 -17.43 8.73
N ILE A 220 9.45 -16.26 9.10
CA ILE A 220 9.49 -15.06 8.29
C ILE A 220 10.91 -14.49 8.27
N ALA A 221 11.62 -14.71 7.17
CA ALA A 221 12.90 -14.06 6.91
C ALA A 221 12.68 -12.67 6.28
N ASP A 222 12.71 -11.61 7.09
CA ASP A 222 12.54 -10.21 6.68
C ASP A 222 13.48 -9.80 5.53
N GLU A 223 14.65 -10.44 5.44
CA GLU A 223 15.64 -10.23 4.38
C GLU A 223 15.14 -10.58 2.98
N ASN A 224 14.08 -11.38 2.86
CA ASN A 224 13.47 -11.73 1.58
C ASN A 224 12.52 -10.67 1.05
N TYR A 225 12.30 -9.57 1.78
CA TYR A 225 11.35 -8.52 1.42
C TYR A 225 12.04 -7.18 1.23
N VAL A 226 11.42 -6.33 0.41
CA VAL A 226 11.77 -4.93 0.23
C VAL A 226 10.59 -4.09 0.72
N TRP A 227 10.82 -3.35 1.80
CA TRP A 227 9.83 -2.45 2.39
C TRP A 227 9.92 -1.07 1.73
N THR A 228 8.85 -0.66 1.05
CA THR A 228 8.75 0.67 0.42
C THR A 228 8.16 1.71 1.37
N TYR A 229 7.50 1.25 2.44
CA TYR A 229 6.96 2.09 3.49
C TYR A 229 7.04 1.40 4.85
N ILE A 230 7.31 2.19 5.89
CA ILE A 230 7.27 1.79 7.30
C ILE A 230 6.49 2.87 8.05
N SER A 231 5.44 2.49 8.77
CA SER A 231 4.63 3.43 9.53
C SER A 231 5.32 3.88 10.83
N PRO A 232 4.85 4.97 11.45
CA PRO A 232 5.05 5.21 12.88
C PRO A 232 4.53 4.03 13.72
N GLN A 233 4.91 4.00 15.00
CA GLN A 233 4.29 3.12 15.97
C GLN A 233 2.96 3.72 16.42
N TYR A 234 1.92 2.90 16.46
CA TYR A 234 0.61 3.27 17.01
C TYR A 234 0.41 2.54 18.34
N PRO A 235 -0.07 3.22 19.39
CA PRO A 235 -0.47 2.54 20.62
C PRO A 235 -1.63 1.60 20.34
N MET A 236 -1.58 0.39 20.89
CA MET A 236 -2.70 -0.55 20.86
C MET A 236 -3.31 -0.60 22.26
N GLU A 237 -4.61 -0.35 22.32
CA GLU A 237 -5.36 -0.38 23.58
C GLU A 237 -5.51 -1.82 24.07
N GLN A 238 -5.56 -1.98 25.39
CA GLN A 238 -5.82 -3.28 26.03
C GLN A 238 -7.32 -3.53 26.07
N GLU A 239 -7.96 -3.58 24.89
CA GLU A 239 -9.40 -3.81 24.73
C GLU A 239 -9.66 -4.81 23.60
N ASN A 240 -10.52 -5.81 23.85
CA ASN A 240 -10.99 -6.76 22.84
C ASN A 240 -12.05 -6.12 21.94
N VAL A 241 -11.62 -5.16 21.14
CA VAL A 241 -12.42 -4.46 20.13
C VAL A 241 -11.62 -4.33 18.85
N LEU A 242 -12.31 -4.19 17.72
CA LEU A 242 -11.62 -3.93 16.46
C LEU A 242 -11.10 -2.49 16.44
N GLN A 243 -9.80 -2.32 16.67
CA GLN A 243 -9.13 -1.02 16.75
C GLN A 243 -8.68 -0.58 15.35
N SER A 244 -8.89 0.70 15.00
CA SER A 244 -8.53 1.26 13.70
C SER A 244 -7.25 2.07 13.76
N PHE A 245 -6.27 1.69 12.94
CA PHE A 245 -4.97 2.33 12.79
C PHE A 245 -4.88 3.00 11.41
N LYS A 246 -5.23 4.28 11.36
CA LYS A 246 -5.19 5.08 10.12
C LYS A 246 -3.76 5.51 9.80
N LEU A 247 -3.35 5.31 8.55
CA LEU A 247 -2.07 5.80 8.09
C LEU A 247 -2.11 7.34 7.94
N PRO A 248 -0.97 8.04 8.08
CA PRO A 248 -0.96 9.52 8.02
C PRO A 248 -1.41 10.07 6.66
N ARG A 249 -1.34 9.23 5.63
CA ARG A 249 -1.88 9.40 4.28
C ARG A 249 -2.15 8.02 3.69
N PRO A 250 -2.96 7.92 2.62
CA PRO A 250 -3.00 6.71 1.81
C PRO A 250 -1.58 6.32 1.34
N VAL A 251 -1.21 5.07 1.56
CA VAL A 251 0.13 4.53 1.21
C VAL A 251 0.01 3.60 0.02
N LEU A 252 0.82 3.81 -1.00
CA LEU A 252 0.88 2.91 -2.15
C LEU A 252 1.68 1.64 -1.80
N CYS A 253 0.98 0.53 -1.65
CA CYS A 253 1.57 -0.80 -1.48
C CYS A 253 2.00 -1.36 -2.85
N ILE A 254 3.31 -1.51 -3.06
CA ILE A 254 3.89 -2.07 -4.28
C ILE A 254 4.29 -3.52 -4.00
N GLY A 255 3.60 -4.46 -4.65
CA GLY A 255 3.78 -5.92 -4.59
C GLY A 255 3.03 -6.63 -3.48
N ALA A 256 1.94 -6.01 -3.01
CA ALA A 256 0.89 -6.63 -2.20
C ALA A 256 1.29 -7.20 -0.83
N VAL A 257 2.50 -6.98 -0.31
CA VAL A 257 2.89 -7.54 0.99
C VAL A 257 2.68 -6.51 2.10
N VAL A 258 1.95 -6.91 3.14
CA VAL A 258 1.77 -6.13 4.37
C VAL A 258 2.28 -6.94 5.55
N LYS A 259 3.12 -6.33 6.38
CA LYS A 259 3.57 -6.87 7.67
C LYS A 259 3.02 -6.03 8.79
N VAL A 260 2.35 -6.67 9.74
CA VAL A 260 1.96 -6.13 11.04
C VAL A 260 3.03 -6.56 12.03
N GLU A 261 3.70 -5.61 12.67
CA GLU A 261 4.64 -5.84 13.76
C GLU A 261 3.98 -5.48 15.08
N LEU A 262 3.93 -6.44 15.99
CA LEU A 262 3.33 -6.37 17.32
C LEU A 262 4.48 -6.17 18.31
N LEU A 263 4.52 -5.00 18.94
CA LEU A 263 5.70 -4.52 19.68
C LEU A 263 5.36 -4.33 21.16
N GLY A 264 6.16 -4.95 22.03
CA GLY A 264 6.02 -4.85 23.47
C GLY A 264 4.86 -5.70 23.97
N ARG A 265 5.15 -6.84 24.58
CA ARG A 265 4.15 -7.72 25.20
C ARG A 265 3.66 -7.10 26.51
N VAL A 266 2.39 -7.34 26.87
CA VAL A 266 1.76 -6.70 28.05
C VAL A 266 1.42 -7.70 29.13
N VAL A 267 0.74 -8.79 28.76
CA VAL A 267 0.22 -9.76 29.71
C VAL A 267 1.07 -11.02 29.75
N LYS A 268 1.26 -11.53 30.95
CA LYS A 268 1.96 -12.77 31.25
C LYS A 268 0.93 -13.86 31.54
N HIS A 269 1.15 -15.04 31.00
CA HIS A 269 0.26 -16.18 31.20
C HIS A 269 0.59 -16.88 32.53
N ASP A 270 -0.45 -17.22 33.30
CA ASP A 270 -0.29 -17.65 34.70
C ASP A 270 0.31 -19.07 34.84
N PHE A 271 0.18 -19.92 33.81
CA PHE A 271 0.61 -21.32 33.89
C PHE A 271 2.12 -21.52 33.68
N ASP A 272 2.74 -20.70 32.83
CA ASP A 272 4.13 -20.86 32.40
C ASP A 272 4.99 -19.63 32.62
N ASP A 273 4.40 -18.52 33.08
CA ASP A 273 5.11 -17.28 33.36
C ASP A 273 5.79 -16.73 32.07
N LEU A 274 5.12 -16.85 30.92
CA LEU A 274 5.55 -16.28 29.63
C LEU A 274 4.60 -15.20 29.12
N PHE A 275 5.11 -14.26 28.33
CA PHE A 275 4.30 -13.23 27.69
C PHE A 275 3.79 -13.69 26.34
N TYR A 276 2.46 -13.60 26.14
CA TYR A 276 1.80 -13.99 24.89
C TYR A 276 1.19 -12.77 24.19
N ILE A 277 1.08 -12.85 22.87
CA ILE A 277 0.23 -11.97 22.07
C ILE A 277 -0.72 -12.85 21.27
N CYS A 278 -2.01 -12.53 21.32
CA CYS A 278 -3.07 -13.22 20.61
C CYS A 278 -3.91 -12.21 19.83
N ILE A 279 -4.18 -12.50 18.54
CA ILE A 279 -4.92 -11.62 17.63
C ILE A 279 -6.11 -12.38 17.06
N CYS A 280 -7.32 -11.86 17.25
CA CYS A 280 -8.55 -12.46 16.71
C CYS A 280 -8.75 -12.10 15.25
N HIS A 281 -8.56 -10.83 14.89
CA HIS A 281 -8.90 -10.36 13.56
C HIS A 281 -7.95 -9.28 13.06
N VAL A 282 -7.58 -9.37 11.79
CA VAL A 282 -6.84 -8.32 11.07
C VAL A 282 -7.57 -7.99 9.78
N GLN A 283 -7.75 -6.69 9.54
CA GLN A 283 -8.33 -6.18 8.30
C GLN A 283 -7.45 -5.06 7.74
N VAL A 284 -7.01 -5.22 6.49
CA VAL A 284 -6.39 -4.12 5.72
C VAL A 284 -7.44 -3.54 4.80
N ARG A 285 -7.67 -2.22 4.89
CA ARG A 285 -8.60 -1.51 4.01
C ARG A 285 -7.82 -0.67 3.01
N GLY A 286 -8.15 -0.88 1.74
CA GLY A 286 -7.46 -0.23 0.65
C GLY A 286 -8.26 -0.22 -0.65
N ARG A 287 -7.65 0.37 -1.68
CA ARG A 287 -8.24 0.64 -2.98
C ARG A 287 -7.29 0.24 -4.08
N THR A 288 -7.82 -0.48 -5.07
CA THR A 288 -7.04 -0.96 -6.20
C THR A 288 -6.83 0.13 -7.25
N LEU A 289 -5.67 0.12 -7.91
CA LEU A 289 -5.44 0.96 -9.08
C LEU A 289 -5.79 0.24 -10.40
N LEU A 290 -6.15 -1.04 -10.32
CA LEU A 290 -6.67 -1.80 -11.45
C LEU A 290 -8.03 -1.24 -11.91
N PRO A 291 -8.38 -1.46 -13.19
CA PRO A 291 -7.58 -2.13 -14.24
C PRO A 291 -6.57 -1.19 -14.94
N LEU A 292 -6.42 0.05 -14.46
CA LEU A 292 -5.64 1.07 -15.16
C LEU A 292 -4.13 0.92 -14.93
N LEU A 293 -3.73 0.64 -13.70
CA LEU A 293 -2.33 0.49 -13.29
C LEU A 293 -2.11 -0.84 -12.58
N ALA A 294 -0.95 -1.43 -12.81
CA ALA A 294 -0.47 -2.65 -12.14
C ALA A 294 1.06 -2.61 -12.02
N ALA A 295 1.64 -3.48 -11.21
CA ALA A 295 3.08 -3.62 -11.11
C ALA A 295 3.61 -4.71 -12.06
N ASP A 296 4.79 -4.51 -12.64
CA ASP A 296 5.55 -5.56 -13.33
C ASP A 296 6.83 -5.85 -12.55
N PHE A 297 6.93 -7.08 -12.06
CA PHE A 297 8.13 -7.60 -11.40
C PHE A 297 9.00 -8.42 -12.37
N SER A 298 8.66 -8.52 -13.67
CA SER A 298 9.37 -9.40 -14.60
C SER A 298 10.87 -9.09 -14.79
N GLU A 299 11.32 -7.86 -14.53
CA GLU A 299 12.74 -7.48 -14.64
C GLU A 299 13.60 -8.00 -13.48
N THR A 300 13.01 -8.54 -12.40
CA THR A 300 13.76 -9.10 -11.26
C THR A 300 14.36 -10.48 -11.55
N VAL A 301 13.98 -11.12 -12.66
CA VAL A 301 14.36 -12.51 -12.99
C VAL A 301 15.80 -12.62 -13.53
N HIS A 302 16.43 -11.52 -13.97
CA HIS A 302 17.74 -11.55 -14.66
C HIS A 302 18.90 -10.93 -13.90
N GLY A 303 18.90 -11.01 -12.57
CA GLY A 303 20.13 -10.96 -11.77
C GLY A 303 21.01 -9.73 -12.01
N HIS A 304 20.58 -8.59 -11.46
CA HIS A 304 21.35 -7.44 -10.95
C HIS A 304 20.53 -6.16 -11.18
N GLY A 305 19.82 -5.71 -10.13
CA GLY A 305 19.12 -4.43 -10.12
C GLY A 305 17.76 -4.42 -10.81
N GLY A 306 16.95 -5.48 -10.66
CA GLY A 306 15.61 -5.53 -11.25
C GLY A 306 14.69 -4.47 -10.63
N GLY A 307 14.39 -3.42 -11.41
CA GLY A 307 13.42 -2.40 -11.03
C GLY A 307 11.99 -2.91 -11.17
N VAL A 308 11.04 -2.24 -10.53
CA VAL A 308 9.61 -2.49 -10.71
C VAL A 308 9.11 -1.56 -11.82
N LEU A 309 8.42 -2.08 -12.84
CA LEU A 309 7.79 -1.22 -13.84
C LEU A 309 6.33 -0.97 -13.47
N LEU A 310 5.86 0.25 -13.74
CA LEU A 310 4.44 0.59 -13.66
C LEU A 310 3.77 0.25 -14.99
N LYS A 311 2.92 -0.78 -15.02
CA LYS A 311 2.09 -1.08 -16.18
C LYS A 311 0.96 -0.08 -16.29
N TYR A 312 0.72 0.44 -17.48
CA TYR A 312 -0.36 1.37 -17.77
C TYR A 312 -1.24 0.87 -18.92
N ASN A 313 -2.55 0.77 -18.68
CA ASN A 313 -3.53 0.34 -19.68
C ASN A 313 -4.34 1.53 -20.23
N PRO A 314 -3.93 2.15 -21.35
CA PRO A 314 -4.63 3.33 -21.89
C PRO A 314 -6.07 3.04 -22.32
N MET A 315 -6.43 1.78 -22.60
CA MET A 315 -7.74 1.40 -23.12
C MET A 315 -8.87 1.55 -22.09
N VAL A 316 -8.54 1.62 -20.80
CA VAL A 316 -9.54 1.77 -19.73
C VAL A 316 -9.66 3.21 -19.24
N TRP A 317 -8.80 4.11 -19.73
CA TRP A 317 -8.85 5.53 -19.41
C TRP A 317 -10.17 6.15 -19.85
N GLY A 318 -10.91 6.76 -18.92
CA GLY A 318 -12.22 7.39 -19.18
C GLY A 318 -13.44 6.47 -19.04
N ARG A 319 -13.25 5.15 -18.92
CA ARG A 319 -14.31 4.19 -18.54
C ARG A 319 -14.43 4.01 -17.01
N THR A 320 -13.43 4.44 -16.27
CA THR A 320 -13.39 4.45 -14.79
C THR A 320 -14.13 5.63 -14.15
N ARG A 321 -14.89 6.43 -14.92
CA ARG A 321 -15.81 7.42 -14.34
C ARG A 321 -17.14 6.75 -13.96
N ILE A 322 -17.31 6.55 -12.65
CA ILE A 322 -18.58 6.63 -11.90
C ILE A 322 -19.57 5.49 -12.19
N GLY A 323 -19.41 4.38 -11.46
CA GLY A 323 -20.57 3.68 -10.94
C GLY A 323 -21.00 4.43 -9.67
N GLY A 324 -22.13 5.12 -9.74
CA GLY A 324 -22.84 5.59 -8.54
C GLY A 324 -23.55 4.45 -7.84
#